data_AF-A0A4P7LG43-F1
#
_entry.id   AF-A0A4P7LG43-F1
#
_cell.length_a   1.000
_cell.length_b   1.000
_cell.length_c   1.000
_cell.angle_alpha   90.00
_cell.angle_beta   90.00
_cell.angle_gamma   90.00
#
_symmetry.space_group_name_H-M   'P 1'
#
loop_
_entity.id
_entity.type
_entity.pdbx_description
1 polymer ?
#
loop_
_entity_poly.entity_id
_entity_poly.type
_entity_poly.pdbx_seq_one_letter_code
_entity_poly.pdbx_strand_id
1 'polypeptide(L)'
;MVVCTLCSCYPWDVLGLPPVWYKSAAYRSRAVSDPRGVLADFGVVLPEDAQIRVWDSTAEARFIVVPPRPAGTEGWPEERLARLVTRDCMIGTGLPQRPEEISP
;
A
#
# COMPACT_ATOMS: atom_id res chain seq x y z
N MET A 1 -3.66 -5.52 0.03
CA MET A 1 -3.04 -4.77 -1.08
C MET A 1 -4.01 -4.62 -2.24
N VAL A 2 -3.81 -3.63 -3.10
CA VAL A 2 -4.69 -3.30 -4.24
C VAL A 2 -3.96 -3.57 -5.56
N VAL A 3 -4.64 -4.11 -6.56
CA VAL A 3 -4.11 -4.36 -7.91
C VAL A 3 -5.21 -4.11 -8.97
N CYS A 4 -4.84 -3.89 -10.23
CA CYS A 4 -5.70 -4.20 -11.39
C CYS A 4 -5.00 -5.29 -12.20
N THR A 5 -5.42 -6.54 -12.07
CA THR A 5 -4.76 -7.64 -12.80
C THR A 5 -4.95 -7.51 -14.31
N LEU A 6 -6.06 -6.92 -14.76
CA LEU A 6 -6.39 -6.73 -16.17
C LEU A 6 -5.64 -5.55 -16.82
N CYS A 7 -5.17 -4.59 -16.04
CA CYS A 7 -4.87 -3.25 -16.54
C CYS A 7 -3.96 -2.45 -15.59
N SER A 8 -4.43 -1.29 -15.15
CA SER A 8 -3.79 -0.38 -14.21
C SER A 8 -4.80 0.53 -13.50
N CYS A 9 -6.07 0.11 -13.33
CA CYS A 9 -7.10 0.85 -12.60
C CYS A 9 -6.58 1.27 -11.22
N TYR A 10 -6.72 2.56 -10.91
CA TYR A 10 -6.08 3.21 -9.77
C TYR A 10 -6.88 4.46 -9.36
N PRO A 11 -6.91 4.87 -8.07
CA PRO A 11 -7.66 6.04 -7.60
C PRO A 11 -6.92 7.36 -7.91
N TRP A 12 -6.98 7.81 -9.16
CA TRP A 12 -6.16 8.93 -9.65
C TRP A 12 -6.44 10.25 -8.94
N ASP A 13 -7.72 10.51 -8.63
CA ASP A 13 -8.15 11.76 -7.97
C ASP A 13 -7.58 11.92 -6.56
N VAL A 14 -7.15 10.81 -5.93
CA VAL A 14 -6.61 10.81 -4.56
C VAL A 14 -5.10 10.53 -4.54
N LEU A 15 -4.61 9.60 -5.35
CA LEU A 15 -3.23 9.12 -5.31
C LEU A 15 -2.37 9.53 -6.52
N GLY A 16 -2.93 10.32 -7.44
CA GLY A 16 -2.28 10.69 -8.70
C GLY A 16 -2.09 9.50 -9.65
N LEU A 17 -1.13 9.62 -10.56
CA LEU A 17 -0.86 8.57 -11.54
C LEU A 17 -0.26 7.30 -10.91
N PRO A 18 -0.60 6.11 -11.42
CA PRO A 18 -0.10 4.86 -10.89
C PRO A 18 1.42 4.75 -11.12
N PRO A 19 2.17 4.22 -10.13
CA PRO A 19 3.59 3.91 -10.30
C PRO A 19 3.86 3.01 -11.51
N VAL A 20 5.06 3.09 -12.08
CA VAL A 20 5.46 2.21 -13.20
C VAL A 20 5.37 0.74 -12.82
N TRP A 21 5.82 0.38 -11.61
CA TRP A 21 5.76 -0.99 -11.12
C TRP A 21 4.34 -1.53 -10.97
N TYR A 22 3.35 -0.68 -10.63
CA TYR A 22 1.95 -1.08 -10.47
C TYR A 22 1.35 -1.58 -11.79
N LYS A 23 1.83 -1.02 -12.91
CA LYS A 23 1.42 -1.39 -14.27
C LYS A 23 2.14 -2.62 -14.80
N SER A 24 3.20 -3.08 -14.13
CA SER A 24 4.06 -4.15 -14.62
C SER A 24 3.36 -5.50 -14.62
N ALA A 25 3.70 -6.35 -15.59
CA ALA A 25 3.21 -7.73 -15.63
C ALA A 25 3.64 -8.54 -14.39
N ALA A 26 4.85 -8.27 -13.85
CA ALA A 26 5.38 -8.92 -12.65
C ALA A 26 4.47 -8.66 -11.44
N TYR A 27 4.12 -7.40 -11.17
CA TYR A 27 3.20 -7.06 -10.08
C TYR A 27 1.81 -7.65 -10.30
N ARG A 28 1.24 -7.43 -11.50
CA ARG A 28 -0.15 -7.82 -11.81
C ARG A 28 -0.40 -9.33 -11.76
N SER A 29 0.56 -10.14 -12.19
CA SER A 29 0.43 -11.61 -12.18
C SER A 29 0.65 -12.22 -10.79
N ARG A 30 1.55 -11.64 -9.99
CA ARG A 30 1.93 -12.16 -8.67
C ARG A 30 1.08 -11.64 -7.53
N ALA A 31 0.54 -10.42 -7.60
CA ALA A 31 -0.18 -9.81 -6.46
C ALA A 31 -1.36 -10.67 -5.96
N VAL A 32 -2.01 -11.44 -6.84
CA VAL A 32 -3.11 -12.35 -6.47
C VAL A 32 -2.66 -13.77 -6.12
N SER A 33 -1.56 -14.25 -6.71
CA SER A 33 -1.10 -15.65 -6.58
C SER A 33 -0.04 -15.85 -5.49
N ASP A 34 0.80 -14.85 -5.28
CA ASP A 34 1.87 -14.80 -4.28
C ASP A 34 1.96 -13.38 -3.66
N PRO A 35 0.91 -12.93 -2.93
CA PRO A 35 0.92 -11.60 -2.32
C PRO A 35 2.02 -11.44 -1.27
N ARG A 36 2.40 -12.52 -0.56
CA ARG A 36 3.47 -12.49 0.44
C ARG A 36 4.84 -12.27 -0.21
N GLY A 37 5.15 -12.98 -1.28
CA GLY A 37 6.40 -12.76 -2.01
C GLY A 37 6.45 -11.40 -2.68
N VAL A 38 5.32 -10.88 -3.18
CA VAL A 38 5.28 -9.49 -3.67
C VAL A 38 5.57 -8.51 -2.53
N LEU A 39 4.95 -8.65 -1.35
CA LEU A 39 5.25 -7.79 -0.21
C LEU A 39 6.73 -7.88 0.21
N ALA A 40 7.33 -9.07 0.16
CA ALA A 40 8.74 -9.26 0.43
C ALA A 40 9.66 -8.52 -0.56
N ASP A 41 9.29 -8.46 -1.85
CA ASP A 41 10.03 -7.66 -2.85
C ASP A 41 10.01 -6.15 -2.53
N PHE A 42 8.99 -5.68 -1.80
CA PHE A 42 8.89 -4.31 -1.27
C PHE A 42 9.53 -4.15 0.12
N GLY A 43 10.16 -5.20 0.66
CA GLY A 43 10.74 -5.19 2.00
C GLY A 43 9.70 -5.27 3.12
N VAL A 44 8.45 -5.61 2.82
CA VAL A 44 7.38 -5.77 3.80
C VAL A 44 7.25 -7.25 4.18
N VAL A 45 7.53 -7.56 5.44
CA VAL A 45 7.32 -8.88 6.02
C VAL A 45 6.23 -8.79 7.08
N LEU A 46 5.16 -9.56 6.89
CA LEU A 46 4.04 -9.65 7.83
C LEU A 46 4.11 -10.98 8.60
N PRO A 47 3.58 -11.05 9.84
CA PRO A 47 3.42 -12.29 10.58
C PRO A 47 2.76 -13.39 9.75
N GLU A 48 3.09 -14.65 10.03
CA GLU A 48 2.57 -15.81 9.28
C GLU A 48 1.05 -15.93 9.36
N ASP A 49 0.48 -15.58 10.52
CA ASP A 49 -0.95 -15.59 10.82
C ASP A 49 -1.69 -14.34 10.29
N ALA A 50 -0.97 -13.33 9.81
CA ALA A 50 -1.59 -12.13 9.25
C ALA A 50 -2.43 -12.48 8.02
N GLN A 51 -3.72 -12.14 8.06
CA GLN A 51 -4.59 -12.29 6.90
C GLN A 51 -4.24 -11.25 5.84
N ILE A 52 -3.89 -11.68 4.63
CA ILE A 52 -3.70 -10.80 3.49
C ILE A 52 -4.93 -10.85 2.59
N ARG A 53 -5.54 -9.68 2.40
CA ARG A 53 -6.61 -9.48 1.42
C ARG A 53 -6.08 -8.72 0.22
N VAL A 54 -6.32 -9.27 -0.96
CA VAL A 54 -5.99 -8.64 -2.25
C VAL A 54 -7.29 -8.12 -2.86
N TRP A 55 -7.33 -6.83 -3.16
CA TRP A 55 -8.46 -6.19 -3.83
C TRP A 55 -8.10 -5.92 -5.29
N ASP A 56 -8.71 -6.68 -6.19
CA ASP A 56 -8.54 -6.51 -7.63
C ASP A 56 -9.61 -5.54 -8.18
N SER A 57 -9.14 -4.43 -8.74
CA SER A 57 -9.97 -3.33 -9.24
C SER A 57 -10.46 -3.63 -10.66
N THR A 58 -11.37 -4.59 -10.79
CA THR A 58 -11.86 -5.11 -12.08
C THR A 58 -13.05 -4.35 -12.68
N ALA A 59 -13.70 -3.49 -11.90
CA ALA A 59 -14.88 -2.73 -12.28
C ALA A 59 -14.70 -1.22 -12.01
N GLU A 60 -15.73 -0.51 -11.58
CA GLU A 60 -15.70 0.94 -11.34
C GLU A 60 -15.08 1.30 -9.98
N ALA A 61 -15.15 0.41 -9.00
CA ALA A 61 -14.64 0.67 -7.64
C ALA A 61 -13.13 0.91 -7.64
N ARG A 62 -12.69 1.88 -6.83
CA ARG A 62 -11.27 2.17 -6.58
C ARG A 62 -11.03 2.12 -5.08
N PHE A 63 -9.89 1.56 -4.71
CA PHE A 63 -9.57 1.29 -3.31
C PHE A 63 -8.30 2.04 -2.91
N ILE A 64 -8.30 2.50 -1.66
CA ILE A 64 -7.10 2.89 -0.93
C ILE A 64 -7.01 2.02 0.32
N VAL A 65 -5.79 1.73 0.75
CA VAL A 65 -5.53 1.11 2.04
C VAL A 65 -5.35 2.21 3.07
N VAL A 66 -6.10 2.13 4.17
CA VAL A 66 -5.84 2.94 5.36
C VAL A 66 -4.93 2.12 6.27
N PRO A 67 -3.65 2.50 6.41
CA PRO A 67 -2.73 1.71 7.23
C PRO A 67 -3.03 1.90 8.72
N PRO A 68 -2.63 0.94 9.57
CA PRO A 68 -2.70 1.12 11.02
C PRO A 68 -1.81 2.29 11.45
N ARG A 69 -2.27 3.04 12.46
CA ARG A 69 -1.48 4.13 13.06
C ARG A 69 -0.23 3.54 13.74
N PRO A 70 0.98 4.05 13.44
CA PRO A 70 2.20 3.62 14.14
C PRO A 70 2.16 3.97 15.62
N ALA A 71 2.69 3.07 16.46
CA ALA A 71 2.93 3.35 17.88
C ALA A 71 3.93 4.52 18.05
N GLY A 72 3.85 5.23 19.18
CA GLY A 72 4.75 6.37 19.45
C GLY A 72 4.33 7.67 18.74
N THR A 73 3.12 7.70 18.17
CA THR A 73 2.54 8.87 17.51
C THR A 73 1.44 9.52 18.33
N GLU A 74 1.27 9.13 19.59
CA GLU A 74 0.21 9.61 20.48
C GLU A 74 0.28 11.14 20.62
N GLY A 75 -0.89 11.80 20.52
CA GLY A 75 -0.97 13.26 20.59
C GLY A 75 -0.38 14.03 19.40
N TRP A 76 0.14 13.35 18.36
CA TRP A 76 0.60 14.04 17.16
C TRP A 76 -0.55 14.74 16.43
N PRO A 77 -0.31 15.95 15.87
CA PRO A 77 -1.27 16.62 15.01
C PRO A 77 -1.43 15.87 13.68
N GLU A 78 -2.57 16.09 13.01
CA GLU A 78 -2.94 15.43 11.76
C GLU A 78 -1.87 15.61 10.68
N GLU A 79 -1.36 16.83 10.52
CA GLU A 79 -0.37 17.17 9.49
C GLU A 79 0.92 16.36 9.66
N ARG A 80 1.29 16.07 10.91
CA ARG A 80 2.47 15.25 11.21
C ARG A 80 2.20 13.77 11.00
N LEU A 81 0.99 13.29 11.31
CA LEU A 81 0.58 11.90 11.01
C LEU A 81 0.53 11.64 9.49
N ALA A 82 0.04 12.60 8.72
CA ALA A 82 -0.04 12.50 7.27
C ALA A 82 1.33 12.26 6.62
N ARG A 83 2.41 12.83 7.19
CA ARG A 83 3.79 12.61 6.72
C ARG A 83 4.22 11.14 6.80
N LEU A 84 3.64 10.34 7.70
CA LEU A 84 3.95 8.90 7.84
C LEU A 84 3.34 8.04 6.74
N VAL A 85 2.28 8.52 6.09
CA VAL A 85 1.52 7.74 5.12
C VAL A 85 2.09 8.00 3.72
N THR A 86 2.80 7.01 3.19
CA THR A 86 3.31 7.07 1.81
C THR A 86 2.27 6.52 0.82
N ARG A 87 2.50 6.77 -0.48
CA ARG A 87 1.69 6.17 -1.55
C ARG A 87 1.68 4.64 -1.46
N ASP A 88 2.82 4.03 -1.14
CA ASP A 88 2.94 2.57 -1.04
C ASP A 88 2.09 2.02 0.12
N CYS A 89 1.94 2.79 1.22
CA CYS A 89 1.01 2.45 2.29
C CYS A 89 -0.43 2.37 1.78
N MET A 90 -0.82 3.35 0.95
CA MET A 90 -2.17 3.48 0.41
C MET A 90 -2.49 2.48 -0.72
N ILE A 91 -1.47 1.86 -1.32
CA ILE A 91 -1.64 0.70 -2.22
C ILE A 91 -1.66 -0.61 -1.41
N GLY A 92 -1.10 -0.59 -0.20
CA GLY A 92 -0.91 -1.76 0.65
C GLY A 92 0.34 -2.56 0.28
N THR A 93 1.33 -1.94 -0.33
CA THR A 93 2.67 -2.49 -0.63
C THR A 93 3.74 -1.99 0.34
N GLY A 94 3.39 -1.09 1.26
CA GLY A 94 4.27 -0.52 2.27
C GLY A 94 3.56 -0.40 3.62
N LEU A 95 4.36 -0.23 4.68
CA LEU A 95 3.89 0.19 5.99
C LEU A 95 4.17 1.69 6.17
N PRO A 96 3.42 2.40 7.02
CA PRO A 96 3.75 3.78 7.36
C PRO A 96 5.19 3.89 7.84
N GLN A 97 5.81 5.01 7.52
CA GLN A 97 7.15 5.32 8.01
C GLN A 97 7.18 5.28 9.53
N ARG A 98 8.33 4.91 10.10
CA ARG A 98 8.49 4.93 11.55
C ARG A 98 8.58 6.37 12.03
N PRO A 99 7.99 6.72 13.18
CA PRO A 99 8.05 8.09 13.72
C PRO A 99 9.48 8.65 13.84
N GLU A 100 10.45 7.77 14.10
CA GLU A 100 11.88 8.09 14.20
C GLU A 100 12.52 8.48 12.86
N GLU A 101 11.99 7.98 11.75
CA GLU A 101 12.50 8.23 10.39
C GLU A 101 12.06 9.60 9.87
N ILE A 102 10.96 10.13 10.41
CA ILE A 102 10.47 11.47 10.11
C ILE A 102 10.92 12.41 11.23
N SER A 103 12.23 12.63 11.29
CA SER A 103 12.76 13.75 12.07
C SER A 103 12.17 15.07 11.53
N PRO A 104 11.95 16.07 12.43
CA PRO A 104 11.09 17.24 12.20
C PRO A 104 11.34 17.96 10.88
#